data_AF-A0A7C1CWK7-F1
#
_entry.id   AF-A0A7C1CWK7-F1
#
_cell.length_a   1.000
_cell.length_b   1.000
_cell.length_c   1.000
_cell.angle_alpha   90.00
_cell.angle_beta   90.00
_cell.angle_gamma   90.00
#
_symmetry.space_group_name_H-M   'P 1'
#
loop_
_entity.id
_entity.type
_entity.pdbx_description
1 polymer ?
#
loop_
_entity_poly.entity_id
_entity_poly.type
_entity_poly.pdbx_seq_one_letter_code
_entity_poly.pdbx_strand_id
1 'polypeptide(L)' 'MDEIHRTGKRRAAGMLTLRKVQFYDRVLKRRFELLTNLFEMRADLIAAIYKPRLQIELLLKQLKQNFPIP' A
#
# COMPACT_ATOMS: atom_id res chain seq x y z
N MET A 1 -5.44 1.39 14.16
CA MET A 1 -5.48 0.07 14.81
C MET A 1 -4.65 -0.84 13.94
N ASP A 2 -3.53 -1.32 14.48
CA ASP A 2 -2.58 -2.14 13.74
C ASP A 2 -2.82 -3.60 14.10
N GLU A 3 -2.90 -4.46 13.10
CA GLU A 3 -3.24 -5.86 13.29
C GLU A 3 -2.24 -6.73 12.51
N ILE A 4 -1.43 -7.52 13.23
CA ILE A 4 -0.50 -8.45 12.59
C ILE A 4 -1.31 -9.69 12.18
N HIS A 5 -1.50 -9.87 10.88
CA HIS A 5 -2.27 -10.99 10.33
C HIS A 5 -1.31 -12.12 9.94
N ARG A 6 -1.47 -13.28 10.59
CA ARG A 6 -0.81 -14.52 10.17
C ARG A 6 -1.71 -15.20 9.14
N THR A 7 -1.34 -15.20 7.86
CA THR A 7 -2.08 -15.94 6.83
C THR A 7 -1.48 -17.32 6.63
N GLY A 8 -2.31 -18.36 6.72
CA GLY A 8 -1.92 -19.75 6.53
C GLY A 8 -2.65 -20.39 5.36
N LYS A 9 -1.95 -20.61 4.24
CA LYS A 9 -2.32 -21.64 3.27
C LYS A 9 -1.07 -22.31 2.70
N ARG A 10 -0.93 -23.59 3.03
CA ARG A 10 0.21 -24.48 2.71
C ARG A 10 0.57 -24.50 1.22
N ARG A 11 1.82 -24.17 0.89
CA ARG A 11 2.68 -24.88 -0.07
C ARG A 11 4.16 -24.64 0.29
N ALA A 12 4.80 -25.65 0.89
CA ALA A 12 6.25 -25.91 1.02
C ALA A 12 7.25 -24.81 1.47
N ALA A 13 6.87 -23.54 1.63
CA ALA A 13 7.71 -22.48 2.16
C ALA A 13 7.06 -21.90 3.43
N GLY A 14 7.88 -21.55 4.41
CA GLY A 14 7.49 -21.23 5.79
C GLY A 14 6.37 -20.20 5.95
N MET A 15 5.75 -20.20 7.13
CA MET A 15 4.63 -19.35 7.50
C MET A 15 4.99 -17.85 7.32
N LEU A 16 4.46 -17.22 6.28
CA LEU A 16 4.74 -15.81 5.99
C LEU A 16 3.94 -14.92 6.94
N THR A 17 4.65 -14.17 7.77
CA THR A 17 4.03 -13.14 8.61
C THR A 17 3.95 -11.85 7.81
N LEU A 18 2.77 -11.23 7.79
CA LEU A 18 2.51 -9.95 7.15
C LEU A 18 1.85 -9.01 8.16
N ARG A 19 2.07 -7.70 8.01
CA ARG A 19 1.36 -6.70 8.80
C ARG A 19 0.23 -6.13 7.97
N LYS A 20 -0.97 -6.10 8.56
CA LYS A 20 -2.13 -5.42 8.00
C LYS A 20 -2.31 -4.09 8.74
N VAL A 21 -2.27 -3.00 7.99
CA VAL A 21 -2.50 -1.65 8.51
C VAL A 21 -3.84 -1.15 8.00
N GLN A 22 -4.74 -0.82 8.92
CA GLN A 22 -6.04 -0.22 8.59
C GLN A 22 -6.01 1.28 8.89
N PHE A 23 -6.28 2.08 7.88
CA PHE A 23 -6.33 3.54 7.98
C PHE A 23 -7.68 4.07 7.48
N TYR A 24 -8.31 4.94 8.25
CA TYR A 24 -9.53 5.63 7.83
C TYR A 24 -9.19 7.04 7.40
N ASP A 25 -9.37 7.33 6.11
CA ASP A 25 -9.19 8.67 5.58
C ASP A 25 -10.45 9.49 5.81
N ARG A 26 -10.33 10.58 6.57
CA ARG A 26 -11.45 11.47 6.90
C ARG A 26 -11.86 12.37 5.74
N VAL A 27 -10.94 12.69 4.83
CA VAL A 27 -11.17 13.57 3.67
C VAL A 27 -11.93 12.77 2.60
N LEU A 28 -11.45 11.58 2.29
CA LEU A 28 -12.07 10.68 1.30
C LEU A 28 -13.21 9.85 1.90
N LYS A 29 -13.44 9.95 3.22
CA LYS A 29 -14.44 9.19 4.00
C LYS A 29 -14.40 7.69 3.73
N ARG A 30 -13.21 7.13 3.49
CA ARG A 30 -13.01 5.74 3.09
C ARG A 30 -11.96 5.05 3.96
N ARG A 31 -12.18 3.76 4.24
CA ARG A 31 -11.20 2.89 4.89
C ARG A 31 -10.27 2.27 3.84
N PHE A 32 -8.99 2.29 4.15
CA PHE A 32 -7.93 1.65 3.39
C PHE A 32 -7.33 0.52 4.23
N GLU A 33 -7.10 -0.62 3.58
CA GLU A 33 -6.40 -1.75 4.15
C GLU A 33 -5.10 -1.94 3.37
N LEU A 34 -3.99 -1.93 4.08
CA LEU A 34 -2.64 -1.96 3.51
C LEU A 34 -1.94 -3.19 4.05
N LEU A 35 -1.33 -3.97 3.14
CA LEU A 35 -0.46 -5.08 3.50
C LEU A 35 0.99 -4.62 3.35
N THR A 36 1.79 -4.80 4.40
CA THR A 36 3.18 -4.38 4.40
C THR A 36 4.07 -5.38 5.13
N ASN A 37 5.32 -5.45 4.68
CA ASN A 37 6.39 -6.20 5.34
C ASN A 37 7.21 -5.31 6.29
N LEU A 38 6.93 -4.00 6.34
CA LEU A 38 7.59 -3.08 7.28
C LEU A 38 6.87 -3.11 8.63
N PHE A 39 7.38 -3.93 9.54
CA PHE A 39 6.84 -4.09 10.89
C PHE A 39 7.23 -2.96 11.84
N GLU A 40 8.40 -2.34 11.65
CA GLU A 40 8.94 -1.31 12.56
C GLU A 40 8.43 0.11 12.25
N MET A 41 7.95 0.33 11.02
CA MET A 41 7.47 1.65 10.60
C MET A 41 6.10 1.95 11.23
N ARG A 42 5.84 3.21 11.59
CA ARG A 42 4.53 3.59 12.12
C ARG A 42 3.44 3.53 11.04
N ALA A 43 2.24 3.14 11.43
CA ALA A 43 1.10 2.98 10.53
C ALA A 43 0.65 4.27 9.82
N ASP A 44 0.80 5.42 10.46
CA ASP A 44 0.51 6.73 9.89
C ASP A 44 1.46 7.09 8.73
N LEU A 45 2.74 6.76 8.86
CA LEU A 45 3.73 6.91 7.79
C LEU A 45 3.42 5.98 6.61
N ILE A 46 3.08 4.72 6.91
CA ILE A 46 2.67 3.75 5.88
C ILE A 46 1.43 4.24 5.11
N ALA A 47 0.44 4.81 5.82
CA ALA A 47 -0.72 5.41 5.18
C ALA A 47 -0.35 6.66 4.35
N ALA A 48 0.60 7.48 4.82
CA ALA A 48 1.06 8.66 4.10
C ALA A 48 1.78 8.33 2.79
N ILE A 49 2.59 7.25 2.75
CA ILE A 49 3.25 6.76 1.51
C ILE A 49 2.23 6.40 0.43
N TYR A 50 1.04 5.96 0.83
CA TYR A 50 -0.03 5.61 -0.10
C TYR A 50 -0.94 6.78 -0.50
N LYS A 51 -0.78 7.97 0.06
CA LYS A 51 -1.49 9.18 -0.39
C LYS A 51 -1.11 9.62 -1.82
N PRO A 52 0.17 9.65 -2.24
CA PRO A 52 0.55 10.06 -3.60
C PRO A 52 0.29 9.00 -4.70
N ARG A 53 -0.59 8.01 -4.48
CA ARG A 53 -0.95 7.02 -5.52
C ARG A 53 -1.36 7.66 -6.85
N LEU A 54 -2.18 8.71 -6.79
CA LEU A 54 -2.62 9.46 -7.98
C LEU A 54 -1.50 10.26 -8.64
N GLN A 55 -0.49 10.72 -7.89
CA GLN A 55 0.64 11.46 -8.46
C GLN A 55 1.48 10.58 -9.38
N ILE A 56 1.65 9.29 -9.03
CA ILE A 56 2.35 8.32 -9.86
C ILE A 56 1.58 8.07 -11.16
N GLU A 57 0.25 7.92 -11.10
CA GLU A 57 -0.58 7.77 -12.30
C GLU A 57 -0.52 9.00 -13.21
N LEU A 58 -0.55 10.21 -12.63
CA LEU A 58 -0.43 11.45 -13.38
C LEU A 58 0.95 11.56 -14.05
N LEU A 59 2.02 11.24 -13.32
CA LEU A 59 3.38 11.22 -13.86
C LEU A 59 3.50 10.22 -15.01
N LEU A 60 2.97 9.00 -14.85
CA LEU A 60 2.97 7.99 -15.91
C LEU A 60 2.13 8.42 -17.12
N LYS A 61 1.02 9.11 -16.90
CA LYS A 61 0.19 9.67 -17.98
C LYS A 61 0.94 10.75 -18.74
N GLN A 62 1.59 11.68 -18.03
CA GLN A 62 2.43 12.72 -18.62
C GLN A 62 3.59 12.09 -19.42
N LEU A 63 4.26 11.08 -18.85
CA LEU A 63 5.35 10.38 -19.52
C LEU A 63 4.88 9.74 -20.84
N LYS A 64 3.73 9.06 -20.84
CA LYS A 64 3.18 8.45 -22.07
C LYS A 64 2.73 9.48 -23.11
N GLN A 65 2.25 10.66 -22.70
CA GLN A 65 1.86 11.72 -23.62
C GLN A 65 3.07 12.47 -24.21
N ASN A 66 4.14 12.64 -23.43
CA ASN A 66 5.31 13.43 -23.82
C ASN A 66 6.37 12.62 -24.61
N PHE A 67 6.25 11.30 -24.66
CA PHE A 67 7.10 10.43 -25.47
C PHE A 67 6.25 9.66 -26.48
N PRO A 68 5.83 10.30 -27.59
CA PRO A 68 5.27 9.55 -28.71
C PRO A 68 6.33 8.55 -29.19
N ILE A 69 5.99 7.27 -29.18
CA ILE A 69 6.85 6.21 -29.72
C ILE A 69 6.91 6.44 -31.24
N PRO A 70 8.10 6.58 -31.85
CA PRO A 70 8.24 6.70 -33.30
C PRO A 70 7.81 5.42 -34.03
#